data_AF-A0AAE0UQX7-F1
#
_entry.id   AF-A0AAE0UQX7-F1
#
_cell.length_a   1.000
_cell.length_b   1.000
_cell.length_c   1.000
_cell.angle_alpha   90.00
_cell.angle_beta   90.00
_cell.angle_gamma   90.00
#
_symmetry.space_group_name_H-M   'P 1'
#
loop_
_entity.id
_entity.type
_entity.pdbx_description
1 polymer ?
#
loop_
_entity_poly.entity_id
_entity_poly.type
_entity_poly.pdbx_seq_one_letter_code
_entity_poly.pdbx_strand_id
1 'polypeptide(L)'
;MGAHSITRIAVIVGSVVVYIAGITFNILSAQGTGPFLKTTANISDTYNTQITPSGWTFSIWGVIYFWLTAMLIYIVSTIFRRNSFGPMYCSRSVLTYGFFIFWILNFLFNISWLLLWDREVMIAALIFLAFVAFTNYTMIFFSCRGLKEYGAWLNKYHNKDLWCIHILVQNGLATYATWTSIATLINLTIVVSYNAGMSKSDAATLSLSLLSAEVLIWFVLENSLLDKHVRYILTVYPIIIVALSGNMTKNFDASAPGINSVFTAGKMGKRKDLSEFDEDQIVMARPLDQSISKTAALVGCSRSAVVSIYQKWSKEGTVVNRRQGHGRPWLIDARGERRLARVIRSNRRATVAQIAEEVNAGSDRKVSEYIVHDGSGLFWQQKGHQQNMRQVFMMLCLVNVTATDSVTVSSVLL
;
A
#
# COMPACT_ATOMS: atom_id res chain seq x y z
N MET A 1 30.00 -12.24 -27.19
CA MET A 1 29.67 -12.67 -25.81
C MET A 1 30.03 -11.53 -24.88
N GLY A 2 29.07 -10.93 -24.17
CA GLY A 2 29.36 -9.80 -23.27
C GLY A 2 30.18 -10.25 -22.05
N ALA A 3 31.32 -9.61 -21.81
CA ALA A 3 32.19 -9.91 -20.68
C ALA A 3 31.54 -9.55 -19.33
N HIS A 4 31.89 -10.29 -18.28
CA HIS A 4 31.49 -9.98 -16.91
C HIS A 4 32.11 -8.64 -16.45
N SER A 5 31.29 -7.70 -15.95
CA SER A 5 31.80 -6.48 -15.33
C SER A 5 32.18 -6.75 -13.88
N ILE A 6 33.49 -6.71 -13.58
CA ILE A 6 34.05 -6.91 -12.23
C ILE A 6 33.50 -5.85 -11.26
N THR A 7 33.42 -4.59 -11.71
CA THR A 7 32.91 -3.47 -10.90
C THR A 7 31.48 -3.69 -10.42
N ARG A 8 30.59 -4.20 -11.30
CA ARG A 8 29.21 -4.49 -10.93
C ARG A 8 29.09 -5.62 -9.93
N ILE A 9 29.88 -6.69 -10.11
CA ILE A 9 29.93 -7.79 -9.14
C ILE A 9 30.40 -7.27 -7.78
N ALA A 10 31.47 -6.47 -7.76
CA ALA A 10 32.00 -5.89 -6.53
C ALA A 10 30.95 -5.04 -5.79
N VAL A 11 30.18 -4.23 -6.52
CA VAL A 11 29.10 -3.42 -5.92
C VAL A 11 27.97 -4.29 -5.36
N ILE A 12 27.56 -5.36 -6.07
CA ILE A 12 26.51 -6.27 -5.57
C ILE A 12 27.01 -7.01 -4.32
N VAL A 13 28.23 -7.54 -4.34
CA VAL A 13 28.84 -8.21 -3.20
C VAL A 13 28.97 -7.25 -2.02
N GLY A 14 29.45 -6.03 -2.24
CA GLY A 14 29.49 -4.99 -1.21
C GLY A 14 28.11 -4.67 -0.63
N SER A 15 27.06 -4.66 -1.46
CA SER A 15 25.68 -4.45 -1.01
C SER A 15 25.17 -5.57 -0.11
N VAL A 16 25.57 -6.82 -0.39
CA VAL A 16 25.25 -7.99 0.45
C VAL A 16 25.99 -7.90 1.79
N VAL A 17 27.28 -7.58 1.77
CA VAL A 17 28.09 -7.47 3.00
C VAL A 17 27.52 -6.38 3.92
N VAL A 18 27.23 -5.20 3.38
CA VAL A 18 26.65 -4.08 4.14
C VAL A 18 25.27 -4.43 4.68
N TYR A 19 24.46 -5.17 3.91
CA TYR A 19 23.15 -5.64 4.38
C TYR A 19 23.25 -6.61 5.55
N ILE A 20 24.16 -7.58 5.48
CA ILE A 20 24.40 -8.56 6.56
C ILE A 20 24.87 -7.82 7.82
N ALA A 21 25.79 -6.86 7.67
CA ALA A 21 26.22 -6.01 8.78
C ALA A 21 25.02 -5.23 9.36
N GLY A 22 24.20 -4.60 8.52
CA GLY A 22 22.99 -3.89 8.93
C GLY A 22 22.02 -4.75 9.74
N ILE A 23 21.66 -5.94 9.25
CA ILE A 23 20.80 -6.88 10.00
C ILE A 23 21.44 -7.27 11.33
N THR A 24 22.74 -7.57 11.33
CA THR A 24 23.46 -7.97 12.55
C THR A 24 23.35 -6.87 13.60
N PHE A 25 23.58 -5.60 13.24
CA PHE A 25 23.42 -4.47 14.16
C PHE A 25 21.99 -4.26 14.64
N ASN A 26 20.98 -4.48 13.78
CA ASN A 26 19.58 -4.41 14.20
C ASN A 26 19.24 -5.51 15.22
N ILE A 27 19.73 -6.74 15.02
CA ILE A 27 19.54 -7.85 15.97
C ILE A 27 20.21 -7.54 17.31
N LEU A 28 21.47 -7.08 17.27
CA LEU A 28 22.23 -6.69 18.46
C LEU A 28 21.53 -5.55 19.23
N SER A 29 21.00 -4.54 18.51
CA SER A 29 20.26 -3.43 19.12
C SER A 29 18.94 -3.88 19.76
N ALA A 30 18.21 -4.79 19.11
CA ALA A 30 16.98 -5.35 19.65
C ALA A 30 17.22 -6.15 20.94
N GLN A 31 18.35 -6.85 21.03
CA GLN A 31 18.76 -7.63 22.21
C GLN A 31 19.47 -6.78 23.28
N GLY A 32 19.93 -5.57 22.95
CA GLY A 32 20.76 -4.75 23.83
C GLY A 32 22.12 -5.39 24.09
N THR A 33 22.69 -6.06 23.09
CA THR A 33 23.97 -6.78 23.19
C THR A 33 25.02 -6.17 22.25
N GLY A 34 26.30 -6.38 22.55
CA GLY A 34 27.41 -5.82 21.75
C GLY A 34 27.66 -4.33 22.05
N PRO A 35 27.76 -3.43 21.04
CA PRO A 35 28.04 -2.00 21.26
C PRO A 35 26.88 -1.21 21.88
N PHE A 36 25.71 -1.86 22.02
CA PHE A 36 24.48 -1.29 22.56
C PHE A 36 24.40 -1.52 24.07
N LEU A 37 24.00 -0.49 24.81
CA LEU A 37 23.88 -0.51 26.27
C LEU A 37 22.42 -0.79 26.70
N LYS A 38 21.46 -0.46 25.85
CA LYS A 38 20.02 -0.60 26.09
C LYS A 38 19.36 -1.27 24.90
N THR A 39 18.26 -1.99 25.15
CA THR A 39 17.42 -2.50 24.07
C THR A 39 16.69 -1.33 23.40
N THR A 40 16.43 -1.44 22.09
CA THR A 40 15.62 -0.44 21.36
C THR A 40 14.26 -0.22 22.02
N ALA A 41 13.66 -1.30 22.54
CA ALA A 41 12.37 -1.27 23.25
C ALA A 41 12.43 -0.47 24.56
N ASN A 42 13.46 -0.67 25.38
CA ASN A 42 13.61 0.05 26.66
C ASN A 42 13.70 1.57 26.46
N ILE A 43 14.37 2.01 25.39
CA ILE A 43 14.46 3.43 25.03
C ILE A 43 13.10 3.93 24.55
N SER A 44 12.41 3.16 23.69
CA SER A 44 11.06 3.51 23.25
C SER A 44 10.06 3.62 24.40
N ASP A 45 10.21 2.81 25.45
CA ASP A 45 9.36 2.86 26.64
C ASP A 45 9.65 4.08 27.52
N THR A 46 10.90 4.54 27.53
CA THR A 46 11.31 5.79 28.19
C THR A 46 10.69 7.01 27.50
N TYR A 47 10.68 7.02 26.17
CA TYR A 47 10.17 8.11 25.35
C TYR A 47 8.76 7.83 24.80
N ASN A 48 7.84 7.43 25.69
CA ASN A 48 6.48 7.08 25.27
C ASN A 48 5.67 8.31 24.82
N THR A 49 5.12 8.25 23.60
CA THR A 49 4.29 9.29 22.98
C THR A 49 2.88 8.79 22.73
N GLN A 50 1.91 9.70 22.53
CA GLN A 50 0.52 9.34 22.20
C GLN A 50 0.34 8.71 20.81
N ILE A 51 1.40 8.62 20.01
CA ILE A 51 1.39 7.98 18.69
C ILE A 51 2.32 6.77 18.62
N THR A 52 3.04 6.46 19.71
CA THR A 52 3.92 5.28 19.76
C THR A 52 3.03 4.03 19.67
N PRO A 53 3.19 3.18 18.65
CA PRO A 53 2.34 2.03 18.47
C PRO A 53 2.64 0.94 19.51
N SER A 54 1.69 0.00 19.64
CA SER A 54 1.86 -1.24 20.40
C SER A 54 3.04 -2.09 19.92
N GLY A 55 3.58 -2.93 20.81
CA GLY A 55 4.74 -3.80 20.53
C GLY A 55 4.59 -4.70 19.30
N TRP A 56 3.39 -5.25 19.05
CA TRP A 56 3.16 -6.16 17.90
C TRP A 56 3.38 -5.47 16.55
N THR A 57 3.20 -4.16 16.47
CA THR A 57 3.35 -3.37 15.23
C THR A 57 4.81 -3.36 14.76
N PHE A 58 5.77 -3.52 15.67
CA PHE A 58 7.19 -3.60 15.32
C PHE A 58 7.57 -4.93 14.64
N SER A 59 6.67 -5.92 14.57
CA SER A 59 6.86 -7.13 13.76
C SER A 59 7.05 -6.83 12.27
N ILE A 60 6.65 -5.64 11.82
CA ILE A 60 6.85 -5.16 10.46
C ILE A 60 8.32 -5.11 10.04
N TRP A 61 9.26 -4.95 10.99
CA TRP A 61 10.69 -5.06 10.70
C TRP A 61 11.06 -6.45 10.16
N GLY A 62 10.44 -7.51 10.67
CA GLY A 62 10.60 -8.87 10.15
C GLY A 62 10.11 -8.99 8.71
N VAL A 63 8.96 -8.39 8.38
CA VAL A 63 8.41 -8.35 7.01
C VAL A 63 9.35 -7.58 6.08
N ILE A 64 9.86 -6.43 6.52
CA ILE A 64 10.83 -5.62 5.78
C ILE A 64 12.10 -6.44 5.50
N TYR A 65 12.72 -7.04 6.52
CA TYR A 65 13.95 -7.80 6.33
C TYR A 65 13.75 -9.04 5.47
N PHE A 66 12.63 -9.74 5.60
CA PHE A 66 12.29 -10.84 4.69
C PHE A 66 12.25 -10.37 3.24
N TRP A 67 11.56 -9.26 2.97
CA TRP A 67 11.41 -8.72 1.63
C TRP A 67 12.73 -8.23 1.05
N LEU A 68 13.53 -7.51 1.84
CA LEU A 68 14.85 -7.02 1.46
C LEU A 68 15.84 -8.18 1.21
N THR A 69 15.74 -9.28 1.98
CA THR A 69 16.52 -10.50 1.75
C THR A 69 16.12 -11.15 0.44
N ALA A 70 14.81 -11.33 0.19
CA ALA A 70 14.31 -11.88 -1.07
C ALA A 70 14.72 -11.02 -2.28
N MET A 71 14.70 -9.69 -2.12
CA MET A 71 15.20 -8.76 -3.13
C MET A 71 16.69 -8.96 -3.41
N LEU A 72 17.53 -9.09 -2.37
CA LEU A 72 18.96 -9.35 -2.55
C LEU A 72 19.24 -10.71 -3.18
N ILE A 73 18.52 -11.75 -2.79
CA ILE A 73 18.62 -13.08 -3.42
C ILE A 73 18.31 -12.97 -4.92
N TYR A 74 17.25 -12.24 -5.27
CA TYR A 74 16.92 -11.97 -6.66
C TYR A 74 18.05 -11.24 -7.38
N ILE A 75 18.59 -10.15 -6.80
CA ILE A 75 19.70 -9.38 -7.38
C ILE A 75 20.94 -10.26 -7.58
N VAL A 76 21.33 -11.05 -6.59
CA VAL A 76 22.48 -11.97 -6.67
C VAL A 76 22.24 -13.05 -7.73
N SER A 77 21.01 -13.56 -7.86
CA SER A 77 20.66 -14.53 -8.91
C SER A 77 20.92 -13.99 -10.33
N THR A 78 20.83 -12.67 -10.54
CA THR A 78 21.11 -12.05 -11.84
C THR A 78 22.59 -12.14 -12.26
N ILE A 79 23.50 -12.41 -11.33
CA ILE A 79 24.93 -12.65 -11.62
C ILE A 79 25.10 -13.99 -12.34
N PHE A 80 24.36 -15.01 -11.89
CA PHE A 80 24.44 -16.38 -12.40
C PHE A 80 23.53 -16.63 -13.60
N ARG A 81 22.50 -15.79 -13.80
CA ARG A 81 21.58 -15.87 -14.94
C ARG A 81 22.15 -15.18 -16.18
N ARG A 82 22.09 -15.88 -17.32
CA ARG A 82 22.53 -15.39 -18.64
C ARG A 82 21.35 -15.25 -19.59
N ASN A 83 21.41 -14.23 -20.45
CA ASN A 83 20.44 -13.95 -21.49
C ASN A 83 21.13 -14.06 -22.86
N SER A 84 20.36 -14.06 -23.95
CA SER A 84 20.88 -14.15 -25.32
C SER A 84 21.91 -13.05 -25.69
N PHE A 85 21.96 -11.96 -24.92
CA PHE A 85 22.85 -10.82 -25.12
C PHE A 85 24.03 -10.77 -24.12
N GLY A 86 24.13 -11.69 -23.17
CA GLY A 86 25.16 -11.70 -22.10
C GLY A 86 24.60 -11.89 -20.69
N PRO A 87 25.42 -11.72 -19.64
CA PRO A 87 24.97 -11.83 -18.25
C PRO A 87 23.90 -10.79 -17.91
N MET A 88 22.82 -11.21 -17.23
CA MET A 88 21.61 -10.40 -17.00
C MET A 88 21.89 -9.11 -16.21
N TYR A 89 22.84 -9.14 -15.27
CA TYR A 89 23.27 -7.98 -14.50
C TYR A 89 24.11 -6.95 -15.29
N CYS A 90 24.65 -7.33 -16.45
CA CYS A 90 25.46 -6.48 -17.33
C CYS A 90 24.67 -5.98 -18.55
N SER A 91 23.84 -6.82 -19.15
CA SER A 91 23.01 -6.43 -20.29
C SER A 91 21.77 -5.68 -19.81
N ARG A 92 21.73 -4.34 -20.00
CA ARG A 92 20.56 -3.50 -19.71
C ARG A 92 20.09 -3.60 -18.24
N SER A 93 21.00 -3.30 -17.32
CA SER A 93 20.75 -3.36 -15.89
C SER A 93 19.66 -2.37 -15.45
N VAL A 94 18.52 -2.90 -15.03
CA VAL A 94 17.41 -2.11 -14.46
C VAL A 94 17.86 -1.37 -13.20
N LEU A 95 18.70 -2.00 -12.38
CA LEU A 95 19.26 -1.38 -11.19
C LEU A 95 20.57 -0.68 -11.55
N THR A 96 20.59 0.63 -11.44
CA THR A 96 21.75 1.47 -11.76
C THR A 96 22.78 1.45 -10.63
N TYR A 97 24.01 1.93 -10.87
CA TYR A 97 24.98 2.12 -9.78
C TYR A 97 24.46 3.05 -8.68
N GLY A 98 23.64 4.04 -9.05
CA GLY A 98 22.97 4.93 -8.09
C GLY A 98 22.13 4.14 -7.08
N PHE A 99 21.37 3.14 -7.53
CA PHE A 99 20.60 2.27 -6.63
C PHE A 99 21.47 1.66 -5.53
N PHE A 100 22.61 1.07 -5.90
CA PHE A 100 23.49 0.38 -4.96
C PHE A 100 24.27 1.34 -4.05
N ILE A 101 24.64 2.53 -4.53
CA ILE A 101 25.26 3.56 -3.69
C ILE A 101 24.28 3.99 -2.59
N PHE A 102 23.03 4.28 -2.96
CA PHE A 102 22.00 4.66 -2.01
C PHE A 102 21.59 3.51 -1.08
N TRP A 103 21.68 2.26 -1.54
CA TRP A 103 21.52 1.08 -0.68
C TRP A 103 22.59 1.01 0.42
N ILE A 104 23.86 1.18 0.05
CA ILE A 104 24.96 1.17 1.01
C ILE A 104 24.81 2.33 2.00
N LEU A 105 24.54 3.55 1.50
CA LEU A 105 24.29 4.71 2.35
C LEU A 105 23.11 4.49 3.31
N ASN A 106 22.02 3.88 2.85
CA ASN A 106 20.85 3.60 3.68
C ASN A 106 21.21 2.75 4.90
N PHE A 107 21.95 1.66 4.70
CA PHE A 107 22.36 0.78 5.81
C PHE A 107 23.40 1.42 6.72
N LEU A 108 24.31 2.25 6.19
CA LEU A 108 25.22 3.04 7.03
C LEU A 108 24.43 4.04 7.89
N PHE A 109 23.45 4.74 7.33
CA PHE A 109 22.58 5.64 8.08
C PHE A 109 21.73 4.90 9.10
N ASN A 110 21.25 3.70 8.77
CA ASN A 110 20.49 2.86 9.71
C ASN A 110 21.35 2.41 10.89
N ILE A 111 22.59 1.96 10.66
CA ILE A 111 23.53 1.60 11.74
C ILE A 111 23.84 2.82 12.61
N SER A 112 24.12 3.97 12.00
CA SER A 112 24.36 5.22 12.73
C SER A 112 23.12 5.64 13.54
N TRP A 113 21.92 5.49 12.99
CA TRP A 113 20.68 5.74 13.71
C TRP A 113 20.55 4.85 14.95
N LEU A 114 20.81 3.54 14.84
CA LEU A 114 20.77 2.62 15.98
C LEU A 114 21.71 3.05 17.10
N LEU A 115 22.95 3.42 16.76
CA LEU A 115 23.96 3.85 17.72
C LEU A 115 23.55 5.17 18.40
N LEU A 116 23.01 6.13 17.64
CA LEU A 116 22.54 7.41 18.18
C LEU A 116 21.29 7.24 19.05
N TRP A 117 20.40 6.33 18.68
CA TRP A 117 19.21 5.98 19.44
C TRP A 117 19.59 5.37 20.79
N ASP A 118 20.54 4.43 20.81
CA ASP A 118 21.09 3.83 22.05
C ASP A 118 21.66 4.87 23.02
N ARG A 119 22.33 5.90 22.49
CA ARG A 119 22.91 6.99 23.28
C ARG A 119 21.94 8.13 23.57
N GLU A 120 20.66 7.94 23.27
CA GLU A 120 19.58 8.89 23.53
C GLU A 120 19.79 10.27 22.88
N VAL A 121 20.57 10.32 21.79
CA VAL A 121 20.82 11.56 21.03
C VAL A 121 19.68 11.79 20.04
N MET A 122 18.48 12.09 20.56
CA MET A 122 17.21 12.03 19.81
C MET A 122 17.15 12.93 18.58
N ILE A 123 17.77 14.11 18.63
CA ILE A 123 17.81 15.05 17.50
C ILE A 123 18.68 14.48 16.36
N ALA A 124 19.85 13.94 16.68
CA ALA A 124 20.69 13.31 15.67
C ALA A 124 20.04 12.04 15.13
N ALA A 125 19.40 11.23 15.99
CA ALA A 125 18.62 10.07 15.58
C ALA A 125 17.50 10.48 14.60
N LEU A 126 16.78 11.58 14.83
CA LEU A 126 15.77 12.09 13.90
C LEU A 126 16.36 12.36 12.51
N ILE A 127 17.50 13.05 12.45
CA ILE A 127 18.16 13.42 11.19
C ILE A 127 18.59 12.16 10.42
N PHE A 128 19.24 11.20 11.10
CA PHE A 128 19.69 9.97 10.46
C PHE A 128 18.51 9.10 10.00
N LEU A 129 17.42 9.04 10.76
CA LEU A 129 16.22 8.31 10.34
C LEU A 129 15.56 8.95 9.13
N ALA A 130 15.54 10.28 9.05
CA ALA A 130 15.10 11.00 7.86
C ALA A 130 15.99 10.71 6.64
N PHE A 131 17.31 10.58 6.83
CA PHE A 131 18.21 10.11 5.75
C PHE A 131 17.91 8.68 5.31
N VAL A 132 17.58 7.77 6.23
CA VAL A 132 17.12 6.41 5.88
C VAL A 132 15.86 6.48 5.00
N ALA A 133 14.84 7.25 5.40
CA ALA A 133 13.62 7.41 4.61
C ALA A 133 13.91 8.03 3.22
N PHE A 134 14.72 9.09 3.16
CA PHE A 134 15.11 9.76 1.92
C PHE A 134 15.84 8.83 0.94
N THR A 135 16.81 8.06 1.45
CA THR A 135 17.56 7.11 0.64
C THR A 135 16.66 5.99 0.11
N ASN A 136 15.65 5.54 0.88
CA ASN A 136 14.63 4.60 0.40
C ASN A 136 13.83 5.15 -0.79
N TYR A 137 13.31 6.38 -0.69
CA TYR A 137 12.60 7.03 -1.81
C TYR A 137 13.50 7.19 -3.04
N THR A 138 14.78 7.50 -2.84
CA THR A 138 15.75 7.63 -3.92
C THR A 138 16.02 6.29 -4.63
N MET A 139 16.09 5.18 -3.89
CA MET A 139 16.21 3.84 -4.48
C MET A 139 14.98 3.45 -5.30
N ILE A 140 13.77 3.77 -4.82
CA ILE A 140 12.52 3.57 -5.58
C ILE A 140 12.58 4.38 -6.88
N PHE A 141 13.02 5.63 -6.82
CA PHE A 141 13.19 6.49 -8.01
C PHE A 141 14.14 5.85 -9.04
N PHE A 142 15.32 5.38 -8.62
CA PHE A 142 16.26 4.71 -9.53
C PHE A 142 15.68 3.44 -10.15
N SER A 143 14.94 2.65 -9.37
CA SER A 143 14.26 1.44 -9.86
C SER A 143 13.18 1.78 -10.91
N CYS A 144 12.34 2.78 -10.63
CA CYS A 144 11.33 3.28 -11.56
C CYS A 144 11.95 3.84 -12.85
N ARG A 145 13.07 4.57 -12.75
CA ARG A 145 13.80 5.09 -13.91
C ARG A 145 14.36 3.97 -14.76
N GLY A 146 14.94 2.94 -14.15
CA GLY A 146 15.43 1.75 -14.86
C GLY A 146 14.32 1.00 -15.60
N LEU A 147 13.14 0.86 -14.98
CA LEU A 147 11.98 0.25 -15.63
C LEU A 147 11.39 1.11 -16.75
N LYS A 148 11.48 2.44 -16.67
CA LYS A 148 11.08 3.31 -17.78
C LYS A 148 11.92 3.05 -19.03
N GLU A 149 13.22 2.81 -18.86
CA GLU A 149 14.17 2.61 -19.96
C GLU A 149 14.08 1.18 -20.53
N TYR A 150 13.97 0.16 -19.67
CA TYR A 150 14.07 -1.24 -20.08
C TYR A 150 12.77 -2.05 -19.93
N GLY A 151 11.70 -1.46 -19.40
CA GLY A 151 10.45 -2.15 -19.06
C GLY A 151 9.73 -2.75 -20.26
N ALA A 152 9.72 -2.06 -21.40
CA ALA A 152 9.10 -2.59 -22.63
C ALA A 152 9.84 -3.85 -23.14
N TRP A 153 11.16 -3.87 -23.00
CA TRP A 153 11.99 -5.02 -23.34
C TRP A 153 11.78 -6.18 -22.37
N LEU A 154 11.76 -5.91 -21.06
CA LEU A 154 11.45 -6.90 -20.03
C LEU A 154 10.08 -7.51 -20.24
N ASN A 155 9.05 -6.71 -20.53
CA ASN A 155 7.71 -7.23 -20.77
C ASN A 155 7.67 -8.21 -21.97
N LYS A 156 8.46 -7.94 -23.01
CA LYS A 156 8.49 -8.76 -24.24
C LYS A 156 9.27 -10.06 -24.08
N TYR A 157 10.42 -10.03 -23.40
CA TYR A 157 11.35 -11.16 -23.37
C TYR A 157 11.49 -11.82 -21.98
N HIS A 158 11.16 -11.11 -20.91
CA HIS A 158 11.46 -11.46 -19.52
C HIS A 158 10.34 -11.01 -18.55
N ASN A 159 9.08 -11.31 -18.87
CA ASN A 159 7.92 -10.83 -18.09
C ASN A 159 7.97 -11.29 -16.61
N LYS A 160 8.48 -12.49 -16.34
CA LYS A 160 8.67 -12.96 -14.95
C LYS A 160 9.61 -12.04 -14.16
N ASP A 161 10.71 -11.60 -14.78
CA ASP A 161 11.68 -10.71 -14.14
C ASP A 161 11.11 -9.30 -13.93
N LEU A 162 10.23 -8.83 -14.83
CA LEU A 162 9.48 -7.59 -14.64
C LEU A 162 8.62 -7.65 -13.37
N TRP A 163 7.87 -8.74 -13.17
CA TRP A 163 7.07 -8.95 -11.98
C TRP A 163 7.93 -9.10 -10.71
N CYS A 164 9.08 -9.78 -10.80
CA CYS A 164 10.03 -9.82 -9.69
C CYS A 164 10.51 -8.43 -9.28
N ILE A 165 10.76 -7.51 -10.22
CA ILE A 165 11.17 -6.14 -9.90
C ILE A 165 10.02 -5.36 -9.25
N HIS A 166 8.80 -5.46 -9.77
CA HIS A 166 7.64 -4.80 -9.14
C HIS A 166 7.40 -5.32 -7.72
N ILE A 167 7.34 -6.64 -7.54
CA ILE A 167 7.01 -7.27 -6.27
C ILE A 167 8.19 -7.18 -5.30
N LEU A 168 9.37 -7.71 -5.64
CA LEU A 168 10.48 -7.82 -4.70
C LEU A 168 11.22 -6.49 -4.49
N VAL A 169 11.44 -5.71 -5.54
CA VAL A 169 12.24 -4.48 -5.44
C VAL A 169 11.37 -3.31 -5.03
N GLN A 170 10.40 -2.92 -5.87
CA GLN A 170 9.66 -1.67 -5.64
C GLN A 170 8.75 -1.74 -4.41
N ASN A 171 7.96 -2.80 -4.25
CA ASN A 171 7.08 -2.95 -3.09
C ASN A 171 7.85 -3.20 -1.79
N GLY A 172 8.98 -3.93 -1.84
CA GLY A 172 9.85 -4.11 -0.68
C GLY A 172 10.44 -2.80 -0.19
N LEU A 173 10.98 -2.00 -1.11
CA LEU A 173 11.52 -0.68 -0.78
C LEU A 173 10.43 0.30 -0.36
N ALA A 174 9.24 0.25 -0.95
CA ALA A 174 8.12 1.08 -0.55
C ALA A 174 7.63 0.74 0.86
N THR A 175 7.56 -0.54 1.22
CA THR A 175 7.26 -1.00 2.59
C THR A 175 8.25 -0.38 3.58
N TYR A 176 9.54 -0.47 3.26
CA TYR A 176 10.59 0.07 4.11
C TYR A 176 10.52 1.61 4.18
N ALA A 177 10.32 2.30 3.05
CA ALA A 177 10.18 3.75 2.96
C ALA A 177 9.03 4.24 3.85
N THR A 178 7.84 3.67 3.68
CA THR A 178 6.64 4.05 4.43
C THR A 178 6.83 3.86 5.94
N TRP A 179 7.39 2.72 6.35
CA TRP A 179 7.66 2.48 7.77
C TRP A 179 8.69 3.48 8.32
N THR A 180 9.75 3.77 7.58
CA THR A 180 10.77 4.74 8.01
C THR A 180 10.27 6.19 8.04
N SER A 181 9.35 6.58 7.15
CA SER A 181 8.63 7.86 7.24
C SER A 181 7.83 7.95 8.54
N ILE A 182 7.05 6.91 8.85
CA ILE A 182 6.25 6.85 10.08
C ILE A 182 7.15 6.88 11.32
N ALA A 183 8.23 6.10 11.34
CA ALA A 183 9.20 6.10 12.42
C ALA A 183 9.89 7.46 12.58
N THR A 184 10.15 8.18 11.48
CA THR A 184 10.68 9.56 11.50
C THR A 184 9.70 10.51 12.21
N LEU A 185 8.40 10.39 11.93
CA LEU A 185 7.37 11.21 12.60
C LEU A 185 7.19 10.85 14.09
N ILE A 186 7.34 9.57 14.45
CA ILE A 186 7.38 9.17 15.87
C ILE A 186 8.59 9.78 16.56
N ASN A 187 9.78 9.71 15.94
CA ASN A 187 11.00 10.31 16.47
C ASN A 187 10.91 11.84 16.54
N LEU A 188 10.23 12.49 15.58
CA LEU A 188 9.95 13.92 15.61
C LEU A 188 9.09 14.26 16.83
N THR A 189 8.04 13.47 17.08
CA THR A 189 7.15 13.63 18.24
C THR A 189 7.93 13.58 19.55
N ILE A 190 8.89 12.65 19.66
CA ILE A 190 9.79 12.55 20.82
C ILE A 190 10.59 13.84 20.98
N VAL A 191 11.27 14.30 19.93
CA VAL A 191 12.09 15.52 19.98
C VAL A 191 11.27 16.74 20.36
N VAL A 192 10.12 16.98 19.74
CA VAL A 192 9.34 18.19 20.03
C VAL A 192 8.69 18.15 21.42
N SER A 193 8.30 16.97 21.91
CA SER A 193 7.68 16.86 23.24
C SER A 193 8.71 16.84 24.38
N TYR A 194 9.84 16.16 24.22
CA TYR A 194 10.83 15.99 25.29
C TYR A 194 11.97 17.02 25.24
N ASN A 195 12.36 17.52 24.07
CA ASN A 195 13.44 18.51 23.94
C ASN A 195 12.94 19.94 23.73
N ALA A 196 11.82 20.14 23.03
CA ALA A 196 11.29 21.47 22.70
C ALA A 196 10.15 21.96 23.63
N GLY A 197 9.75 21.16 24.63
CA GLY A 197 8.76 21.55 25.63
C GLY A 197 7.31 21.60 25.13
N MET A 198 7.02 21.06 23.94
CA MET A 198 5.66 21.00 23.40
C MET A 198 4.80 20.01 24.18
N SER A 199 3.50 20.29 24.34
CA SER A 199 2.60 19.35 24.99
C SER A 199 2.55 18.03 24.22
N LYS A 200 2.42 16.89 24.94
CA LYS A 200 2.36 15.56 24.31
C LYS A 200 1.21 15.44 23.29
N SER A 201 0.10 16.15 23.52
CA SER A 201 -1.05 16.17 22.63
C SER A 201 -0.78 16.93 21.34
N ASP A 202 -0.18 18.12 21.45
CA ASP A 202 0.13 18.97 20.28
C ASP A 202 1.23 18.34 19.42
N ALA A 203 2.25 17.75 20.06
CA ALA A 203 3.31 17.02 19.40
C ALA A 203 2.78 15.85 18.55
N ALA A 204 1.85 15.08 19.13
CA ALA A 204 1.18 13.99 18.42
C ALA A 204 0.28 14.50 17.29
N THR A 205 -0.46 15.59 17.51
CA THR A 205 -1.32 16.21 16.49
C THR A 205 -0.49 16.69 15.29
N LEU A 206 0.66 17.33 15.55
CA LEU A 206 1.60 17.78 14.53
C LEU A 206 2.04 16.61 13.65
N SER A 207 2.54 15.53 14.24
CA SER A 207 3.02 14.36 13.51
C SER A 207 1.91 13.61 12.76
N LEU A 208 0.71 13.49 13.35
CA LEU A 208 -0.44 12.89 12.65
C LEU A 208 -0.93 13.75 11.48
N SER A 209 -0.82 15.08 11.59
CA SER A 209 -1.15 16.02 10.53
C SER A 209 -0.13 15.97 9.40
N LEU A 210 1.17 15.88 9.72
CA LEU A 210 2.23 15.67 8.75
C LEU A 210 2.07 14.34 8.02
N LEU A 211 1.73 13.26 8.74
CA LEU A 211 1.41 11.97 8.13
C LEU A 211 0.22 12.08 7.18
N SER A 212 -0.85 12.79 7.56
CA SER A 212 -2.00 13.04 6.66
C SER A 212 -1.55 13.73 5.38
N ALA A 213 -0.75 14.78 5.52
CA ALA A 213 -0.26 15.57 4.40
C ALA A 213 0.62 14.72 3.47
N GLU A 214 1.55 13.92 4.02
CA GLU A 214 2.42 13.02 3.26
C GLU A 214 1.58 12.01 2.46
N VAL A 215 0.59 11.37 3.08
CA VAL A 215 -0.30 10.40 2.41
C VAL A 215 -1.16 11.06 1.33
N LEU A 216 -1.68 12.27 1.59
CA LEU A 216 -2.48 13.01 0.61
C LEU A 216 -1.62 13.44 -0.58
N ILE A 217 -0.43 13.98 -0.33
CA ILE A 217 0.53 14.36 -1.38
C ILE A 217 0.92 13.13 -2.19
N TRP A 218 1.24 12.01 -1.53
CA TRP A 218 1.55 10.76 -2.20
C TRP A 218 0.38 10.29 -3.08
N PHE A 219 -0.85 10.29 -2.55
CA PHE A 219 -2.06 9.92 -3.28
C PHE A 219 -2.29 10.80 -4.52
N VAL A 220 -2.08 12.11 -4.41
CA VAL A 220 -2.17 13.02 -5.56
C VAL A 220 -1.07 12.71 -6.57
N LEU A 221 0.17 12.55 -6.14
CA LEU A 221 1.31 12.28 -7.01
C LEU A 221 1.16 10.95 -7.76
N GLU A 222 0.74 9.88 -7.08
CA GLU A 222 0.56 8.56 -7.71
C GLU A 222 -0.59 8.55 -8.73
N ASN A 223 -1.65 9.34 -8.54
CA ASN A 223 -2.81 9.35 -9.43
C ASN A 223 -2.67 10.37 -10.57
N SER A 224 -1.73 11.31 -10.46
CA SER A 224 -1.52 12.36 -11.47
C SER A 224 -0.21 12.19 -12.23
N LEU A 225 0.92 12.58 -11.62
CA LEU A 225 2.22 12.72 -12.27
C LEU A 225 2.95 11.38 -12.41
N LEU A 226 2.82 10.51 -11.40
CA LEU A 226 3.64 9.31 -11.25
C LEU A 226 2.92 8.01 -11.63
N ASP A 227 1.64 8.04 -12.00
CA ASP A 227 0.81 6.83 -12.26
C ASP A 227 1.53 5.79 -13.13
N LYS A 228 2.19 6.24 -14.20
CA LYS A 228 2.91 5.36 -15.13
C LYS A 228 4.09 4.62 -14.50
N HIS A 229 4.72 5.19 -13.47
CA HIS A 229 5.96 4.70 -12.88
C HIS A 229 5.72 3.96 -11.57
N VAL A 230 4.81 4.45 -10.72
CA VAL A 230 4.52 3.85 -9.40
C VAL A 230 3.32 2.90 -9.44
N ARG A 231 2.90 2.49 -10.65
CA ARG A 231 1.61 1.85 -10.87
C ARG A 231 1.36 0.64 -9.98
N TYR A 232 2.43 -0.12 -9.77
CA TYR A 232 2.46 -1.41 -9.11
C TYR A 232 2.95 -1.33 -7.66
N ILE A 233 3.18 -0.14 -7.12
CA ILE A 233 3.56 0.07 -5.72
C ILE A 233 2.27 0.15 -4.91
N LEU A 234 1.97 -0.90 -4.15
CA LEU A 234 0.71 -1.04 -3.40
C LEU A 234 0.94 -1.18 -1.89
N THR A 235 2.16 -1.47 -1.45
CA THR A 235 2.48 -1.74 -0.03
C THR A 235 2.41 -0.52 0.88
N VAL A 236 2.42 0.70 0.34
CA VAL A 236 2.35 1.95 1.14
C VAL A 236 1.12 1.95 2.06
N TYR A 237 -0.05 1.61 1.49
CA TYR A 237 -1.35 1.67 2.14
C TYR A 237 -1.54 0.65 3.28
N PRO A 238 -1.26 -0.66 3.08
CA PRO A 238 -1.25 -1.64 4.16
C PRO A 238 -0.37 -1.25 5.36
N ILE A 239 0.79 -0.65 5.11
CA ILE A 239 1.73 -0.29 6.18
C ILE A 239 1.24 0.88 7.01
N ILE A 240 0.61 1.87 6.36
CA ILE A 240 -0.06 2.96 7.07
C ILE A 240 -1.19 2.41 7.95
N ILE A 241 -1.99 1.47 7.44
CA ILE A 241 -3.06 0.83 8.22
C ILE A 241 -2.45 0.15 9.45
N VAL A 242 -1.45 -0.72 9.28
CA VAL A 242 -0.79 -1.44 10.38
C VAL A 242 -0.27 -0.46 11.44
N ALA A 243 0.38 0.63 11.03
CA ALA A 243 0.90 1.63 11.95
C ALA A 243 -0.21 2.35 12.73
N LEU A 244 -1.28 2.79 12.06
CA LEU A 244 -2.40 3.46 12.70
C LEU A 244 -3.17 2.50 13.63
N SER A 245 -3.37 1.23 13.22
CA SER A 245 -3.97 0.19 14.06
C SER A 245 -3.13 -0.07 15.31
N GLY A 246 -1.80 -0.17 15.14
CA GLY A 246 -0.85 -0.25 16.24
C GLY A 246 -0.97 0.91 17.22
N ASN A 247 -1.11 2.13 16.71
CA ASN A 247 -1.34 3.32 17.53
C ASN A 247 -2.67 3.22 18.32
N MET A 248 -3.77 2.87 17.66
CA MET A 248 -5.08 2.78 18.32
C MET A 248 -5.12 1.71 19.40
N THR A 249 -4.53 0.53 19.17
CA THR A 249 -4.53 -0.55 20.19
C THR A 249 -3.81 -0.16 21.48
N LYS A 250 -2.86 0.78 21.44
CA LYS A 250 -2.12 1.23 22.64
C LYS A 250 -2.70 2.52 23.25
N ASN A 251 -3.20 3.45 22.42
CA ASN A 251 -3.49 4.83 22.86
C ASN A 251 -4.99 5.20 22.78
N PHE A 252 -5.88 4.29 22.37
CA PHE A 252 -7.32 4.57 22.33
C PHE A 252 -7.97 4.29 23.68
N ASP A 253 -8.49 5.34 24.32
CA ASP A 253 -9.36 5.24 25.49
C ASP A 253 -10.82 5.46 25.05
N ALA A 254 -11.64 4.41 25.15
CA ALA A 254 -13.05 4.44 24.78
C ALA A 254 -13.91 5.29 25.75
N SER A 255 -13.43 5.52 26.97
CA SER A 255 -14.14 6.23 28.03
C SER A 255 -13.88 7.74 28.04
N ALA A 256 -12.72 8.18 27.54
CA ALA A 256 -12.36 9.59 27.37
C ALA A 256 -11.47 9.77 26.11
N PRO A 257 -12.05 9.72 24.90
CA PRO A 257 -11.26 9.76 23.68
C PRO A 257 -10.58 11.12 23.51
N GLY A 258 -9.26 11.19 23.75
CA GLY A 258 -8.45 12.38 23.51
C GLY A 258 -8.42 12.76 22.03
N ILE A 259 -8.14 14.03 21.71
CA ILE A 259 -8.17 14.59 20.34
C ILE A 259 -7.38 13.72 19.35
N ASN A 260 -6.23 13.19 19.75
CA ASN A 260 -5.40 12.31 18.90
C ASN A 260 -6.00 10.93 18.66
N SER A 261 -6.71 10.38 19.65
CA SER A 261 -7.46 9.13 19.50
C SER A 261 -8.66 9.34 18.57
N VAL A 262 -9.33 10.50 18.64
CA VAL A 262 -10.42 10.87 17.72
C VAL A 262 -9.90 11.19 16.32
N PHE A 263 -8.72 11.80 16.18
CA PHE A 263 -8.10 12.06 14.89
C PHE A 263 -7.67 10.75 14.21
N THR A 264 -7.11 9.83 14.98
CA THR A 264 -6.73 8.49 14.51
C THR A 264 -7.98 7.64 14.21
N ALA A 265 -8.99 7.65 15.07
CA ALA A 265 -10.26 6.95 14.86
C ALA A 265 -11.12 7.58 13.75
N GLY A 266 -11.07 8.89 13.57
CA GLY A 266 -11.74 9.62 12.50
C GLY A 266 -11.16 9.28 11.13
N LYS A 267 -9.85 9.05 11.06
CA LYS A 267 -9.21 8.42 9.89
C LYS A 267 -9.61 6.96 9.67
N MET A 268 -10.05 6.26 10.73
CA MET A 268 -10.55 4.89 10.68
C MET A 268 -12.09 4.76 10.65
N GLY A 269 -12.84 5.85 10.45
CA GLY A 269 -14.30 5.83 10.23
C GLY A 269 -15.18 5.43 11.44
N LYS A 270 -16.25 6.19 11.69
CA LYS A 270 -17.34 5.80 12.62
C LYS A 270 -18.37 4.94 11.87
N ARG A 271 -18.71 3.75 12.39
CA ARG A 271 -19.84 2.94 11.89
C ARG A 271 -21.18 3.66 12.12
N LYS A 272 -22.05 3.63 11.11
CA LYS A 272 -23.50 3.73 11.34
C LYS A 272 -24.36 2.78 10.52
N ASP A 273 -23.82 2.00 9.58
CA ASP A 273 -24.61 1.07 8.78
C ASP A 273 -24.03 -0.36 8.85
N LEU A 274 -24.94 -1.34 8.94
CA LEU A 274 -24.64 -2.77 8.98
C LEU A 274 -24.06 -3.22 7.63
N SER A 275 -23.09 -4.14 7.65
CA SER A 275 -22.44 -4.62 6.43
C SER A 275 -23.35 -5.59 5.67
N GLU A 276 -23.22 -5.64 4.34
CA GLU A 276 -24.00 -6.54 3.46
C GLU A 276 -23.84 -8.02 3.87
N PHE A 277 -22.68 -8.36 4.48
CA PHE A 277 -22.40 -9.69 5.05
C PHE A 277 -23.20 -10.00 6.32
N ASP A 278 -23.45 -8.99 7.18
CA ASP A 278 -24.26 -9.16 8.39
C ASP A 278 -25.74 -9.38 8.03
N GLU A 279 -26.23 -8.75 6.96
CA GLU A 279 -27.59 -8.96 6.44
C GLU A 279 -27.77 -10.38 5.88
N ASP A 280 -26.76 -10.90 5.17
CA ASP A 280 -26.76 -12.27 4.65
C ASP A 280 -26.71 -13.32 5.77
N GLN A 281 -25.91 -13.11 6.81
CA GLN A 281 -25.87 -13.97 8.01
C GLN A 281 -27.23 -14.04 8.71
N ILE A 282 -27.92 -12.89 8.83
CA ILE A 282 -29.26 -12.80 9.41
C ILE A 282 -30.26 -13.60 8.57
N VAL A 283 -30.24 -13.45 7.25
CA VAL A 283 -31.15 -14.15 6.33
C VAL A 283 -30.93 -15.67 6.37
N MET A 284 -29.67 -16.12 6.46
CA MET A 284 -29.28 -17.53 6.53
C MET A 284 -29.63 -18.23 7.85
N ALA A 285 -29.94 -17.50 8.92
CA ALA A 285 -30.31 -18.07 10.22
C ALA A 285 -31.77 -18.57 10.31
N ARG A 286 -32.64 -18.19 9.36
CA ARG A 286 -34.08 -18.54 9.39
C ARG A 286 -34.41 -19.99 8.99
N PRO A 287 -33.75 -20.60 7.97
CA PRO A 287 -33.93 -22.02 7.67
C PRO A 287 -33.43 -22.96 8.78
N LEU A 288 -32.63 -22.43 9.72
CA LEU A 288 -32.06 -23.15 10.87
C LEU A 288 -32.92 -23.05 12.14
N ASP A 289 -34.15 -22.51 12.03
CA ASP A 289 -35.15 -22.34 13.09
C ASP A 289 -34.61 -21.63 14.36
N GLN A 290 -33.66 -20.71 14.18
CA GLN A 290 -33.09 -19.94 15.28
C GLN A 290 -34.00 -18.77 15.69
N SER A 291 -34.13 -18.54 16.99
CA SER A 291 -34.94 -17.42 17.50
C SER A 291 -34.28 -16.07 17.19
N ILE A 292 -35.09 -15.06 16.87
CA ILE A 292 -34.68 -13.69 16.52
C ILE A 292 -33.73 -13.09 17.57
N SER A 293 -33.95 -13.41 18.84
CA SER A 293 -33.11 -12.96 19.96
C SER A 293 -31.70 -13.56 19.92
N LYS A 294 -31.58 -14.82 19.47
CA LYS A 294 -30.31 -15.54 19.36
C LYS A 294 -29.53 -15.08 18.12
N THR A 295 -30.21 -14.83 17.00
CA THR A 295 -29.62 -14.23 15.79
C THR A 295 -29.13 -12.81 16.04
N ALA A 296 -29.91 -11.99 16.75
CA ALA A 296 -29.51 -10.64 17.14
C ALA A 296 -28.25 -10.62 18.03
N ALA A 297 -28.14 -11.57 18.96
CA ALA A 297 -26.95 -11.71 19.81
C ALA A 297 -25.73 -12.24 19.04
N LEU A 298 -25.93 -13.16 18.08
CA LEU A 298 -24.86 -13.74 17.27
C LEU A 298 -24.24 -12.72 16.31
N VAL A 299 -25.07 -11.84 15.74
CA VAL A 299 -24.65 -10.81 14.77
C VAL A 299 -24.38 -9.45 15.45
N GLY A 300 -24.56 -9.35 16.77
CA GLY A 300 -24.30 -8.11 17.53
C GLY A 300 -25.25 -6.94 17.16
N CYS A 301 -26.48 -7.24 16.75
CA CYS A 301 -27.45 -6.29 16.22
C CYS A 301 -28.69 -6.12 17.12
N SER A 302 -29.43 -5.01 16.97
CA SER A 302 -30.72 -4.86 17.66
C SER A 302 -31.76 -5.84 17.10
N ARG A 303 -32.66 -6.35 17.96
CA ARG A 303 -33.74 -7.26 17.54
C ARG A 303 -34.63 -6.65 16.45
N SER A 304 -34.81 -5.33 16.48
CA SER A 304 -35.59 -4.58 15.48
C SER A 304 -34.93 -4.57 14.10
N ALA A 305 -33.59 -4.51 14.01
CA ALA A 305 -32.86 -4.58 12.74
C ALA A 305 -33.00 -5.96 12.08
N VAL A 306 -32.91 -7.03 12.88
CA VAL A 306 -33.13 -8.41 12.41
C VAL A 306 -34.54 -8.58 11.85
N VAL A 307 -35.55 -8.01 12.51
CA VAL A 307 -36.95 -8.06 12.05
C VAL A 307 -37.15 -7.29 10.74
N SER A 308 -36.57 -6.10 10.59
CA SER A 308 -36.70 -5.32 9.35
C SER A 308 -36.05 -6.02 8.15
N ILE A 309 -34.90 -6.66 8.36
CA ILE A 309 -34.19 -7.41 7.31
C ILE A 309 -34.99 -8.64 6.89
N TYR A 310 -35.56 -9.39 7.84
CA TYR A 310 -36.43 -10.53 7.50
C TYR A 310 -37.69 -10.13 6.75
N GLN A 311 -38.33 -9.02 7.14
CA GLN A 311 -39.51 -8.51 6.44
C GLN A 311 -39.16 -8.08 5.01
N LYS A 312 -37.99 -7.47 4.81
CA LYS A 312 -37.51 -7.04 3.51
C LYS A 312 -37.18 -8.23 2.62
N TRP A 313 -36.42 -9.22 3.13
CA TRP A 313 -36.13 -10.47 2.42
C TRP A 313 -37.39 -11.25 2.05
N SER A 314 -38.38 -11.33 2.96
CA SER A 314 -39.64 -12.04 2.71
C SER A 314 -40.49 -11.41 1.61
N LYS A 315 -40.32 -10.11 1.33
CA LYS A 315 -41.06 -9.42 0.28
C LYS A 315 -40.32 -9.42 -1.07
N GLU A 316 -38.99 -9.40 -1.05
CA GLU A 316 -38.16 -9.14 -2.24
C GLU A 316 -37.37 -10.37 -2.73
N GLY A 317 -37.22 -11.41 -1.90
CA GLY A 317 -36.52 -12.66 -2.26
C GLY A 317 -35.00 -12.55 -2.41
N THR A 318 -34.42 -11.37 -2.18
CA THR A 318 -32.97 -11.10 -2.27
C THR A 318 -32.55 -10.09 -1.20
N VAL A 319 -31.33 -10.23 -0.67
CA VAL A 319 -30.75 -9.32 0.34
C VAL A 319 -30.08 -8.09 -0.30
N VAL A 320 -29.80 -8.16 -1.59
CA VAL A 320 -29.13 -7.08 -2.34
C VAL A 320 -30.08 -5.90 -2.56
N ASN A 321 -29.65 -4.71 -2.16
CA ASN A 321 -30.38 -3.46 -2.31
C ASN A 321 -30.41 -3.04 -3.79
N ARG A 322 -31.31 -3.64 -4.58
CA ARG A 322 -31.44 -3.37 -6.01
C ARG A 322 -32.15 -2.03 -6.20
N ARG A 323 -31.39 -0.95 -6.44
CA ARG A 323 -31.94 0.29 -7.00
C ARG A 323 -32.66 -0.09 -8.31
N GLN A 324 -33.99 0.03 -8.33
CA GLN A 324 -34.79 -0.21 -9.54
C GLN A 324 -34.49 0.86 -10.59
N GLY A 325 -33.55 0.57 -11.48
CA GLY A 325 -33.43 1.27 -12.76
C GLY A 325 -34.22 0.52 -13.82
N HIS A 326 -35.35 1.06 -14.27
CA HIS A 326 -36.01 0.58 -15.49
C HIS A 326 -35.18 1.02 -16.70
N GLY A 327 -34.53 0.07 -17.39
CA GLY A 327 -33.73 0.31 -18.60
C GLY A 327 -34.07 -0.67 -19.73
N ARG A 328 -34.25 -0.13 -20.95
CA ARG A 328 -34.65 -0.80 -22.20
C ARG A 328 -33.51 -1.66 -22.81
N PRO A 329 -33.79 -2.68 -23.64
CA PRO A 329 -32.74 -3.54 -24.22
C PRO A 329 -31.83 -2.83 -25.24
N TRP A 330 -30.56 -3.23 -25.28
CA TRP A 330 -29.48 -2.65 -26.09
C TRP A 330 -29.64 -2.84 -27.60
N LEU A 331 -29.35 -1.79 -28.39
CA LEU A 331 -29.50 -1.77 -29.85
C LEU A 331 -28.23 -2.16 -30.63
N ILE A 332 -27.08 -2.43 -29.97
CA ILE A 332 -25.79 -2.72 -30.62
C ILE A 332 -25.35 -4.17 -30.37
N ASP A 333 -25.15 -4.93 -31.45
CA ASP A 333 -24.50 -6.25 -31.47
C ASP A 333 -23.00 -6.12 -31.09
N ALA A 334 -22.44 -7.10 -30.38
CA ALA A 334 -21.02 -7.26 -30.07
C ALA A 334 -20.06 -7.04 -31.26
N ARG A 335 -20.53 -7.19 -32.51
CA ARG A 335 -19.77 -6.86 -33.73
C ARG A 335 -19.59 -5.35 -33.93
N GLY A 336 -20.60 -4.56 -33.56
CA GLY A 336 -20.57 -3.09 -33.58
C GLY A 336 -19.60 -2.52 -32.56
N GLU A 337 -19.57 -3.09 -31.34
CA GLU A 337 -18.62 -2.70 -30.29
C GLU A 337 -17.16 -2.90 -30.72
N ARG A 338 -16.83 -4.04 -31.36
CA ARG A 338 -15.46 -4.31 -31.84
C ARG A 338 -15.02 -3.39 -32.97
N ARG A 339 -15.96 -2.88 -33.78
CA ARG A 339 -15.66 -1.92 -34.84
C ARG A 339 -15.43 -0.53 -34.23
N LEU A 340 -16.29 -0.11 -33.31
CA LEU A 340 -16.14 1.14 -32.56
C LEU A 340 -14.80 1.19 -31.79
N ALA A 341 -14.43 0.09 -31.12
CA ALA A 341 -13.16 -0.02 -30.40
C ALA A 341 -11.92 0.05 -31.31
N ARG A 342 -12.05 -0.28 -32.61
CA ARG A 342 -10.97 -0.14 -33.60
C ARG A 342 -10.82 1.31 -34.05
N VAL A 343 -11.93 1.97 -34.36
CA VAL A 343 -11.97 3.36 -34.84
C VAL A 343 -11.47 4.35 -33.76
N ILE A 344 -11.90 4.15 -32.51
CA ILE A 344 -11.39 4.95 -31.37
C ILE A 344 -9.87 4.78 -31.19
N ARG A 345 -9.34 3.59 -31.51
CA ARG A 345 -7.92 3.27 -31.34
C ARG A 345 -7.05 3.88 -32.45
N SER A 346 -7.57 4.03 -33.66
CA SER A 346 -6.90 4.72 -34.77
C SER A 346 -6.99 6.25 -34.67
N ASN A 347 -8.09 6.80 -34.15
CA ASN A 347 -8.35 8.25 -34.10
C ASN A 347 -8.42 8.80 -32.67
N ARG A 348 -7.30 8.75 -31.95
CA ARG A 348 -7.18 9.17 -30.53
C ARG A 348 -7.49 10.65 -30.22
N ARG A 349 -7.58 11.52 -31.23
CA ARG A 349 -7.81 12.98 -31.10
C ARG A 349 -9.11 13.47 -31.76
N ALA A 350 -9.92 12.57 -32.31
CA ALA A 350 -11.17 12.94 -32.99
C ALA A 350 -12.31 13.19 -31.99
N THR A 351 -13.24 14.08 -32.35
CA THR A 351 -14.45 14.35 -31.56
C THR A 351 -15.51 13.26 -31.77
N VAL A 352 -16.42 13.10 -30.81
CA VAL A 352 -17.45 12.04 -30.81
C VAL A 352 -18.31 12.06 -32.09
N ALA A 353 -18.57 13.26 -32.64
CA ALA A 353 -19.27 13.45 -33.91
C ALA A 353 -18.51 12.85 -35.11
N GLN A 354 -17.19 13.06 -35.18
CA GLN A 354 -16.33 12.52 -36.25
C GLN A 354 -16.24 10.99 -36.17
N ILE A 355 -16.19 10.44 -34.95
CA ILE A 355 -16.18 8.99 -34.72
C ILE A 355 -17.53 8.38 -35.10
N ALA A 356 -18.64 9.07 -34.84
CA ALA A 356 -19.97 8.63 -35.24
C ALA A 356 -20.14 8.61 -36.77
N GLU A 357 -19.67 9.64 -37.49
CA GLU A 357 -19.65 9.65 -38.96
C GLU A 357 -18.83 8.50 -39.54
N GLU A 358 -17.63 8.26 -39.01
CA GLU A 358 -16.72 7.20 -39.51
C GLU A 358 -17.27 5.79 -39.26
N VAL A 359 -17.98 5.57 -38.15
CA VAL A 359 -18.67 4.31 -37.86
C VAL A 359 -19.90 4.11 -38.75
N ASN A 360 -20.59 5.20 -39.09
CA ASN A 360 -21.78 5.18 -39.95
C ASN A 360 -21.46 5.12 -41.46
N ALA A 361 -20.25 5.50 -41.88
CA ALA A 361 -19.82 5.53 -43.29
C ALA A 361 -19.76 4.14 -43.99
N GLY A 362 -20.03 3.05 -43.27
CA GLY A 362 -20.13 1.71 -43.87
C GLY A 362 -21.03 0.77 -43.09
N SER A 363 -22.16 1.25 -42.58
CA SER A 363 -23.17 0.47 -41.87
C SER A 363 -24.56 0.86 -42.35
N ASP A 364 -25.43 -0.12 -42.61
CA ASP A 364 -26.81 0.08 -43.04
C ASP A 364 -27.73 0.58 -41.90
N ARG A 365 -27.25 0.52 -40.65
CA ARG A 365 -27.89 1.08 -39.46
C ARG A 365 -27.07 2.26 -38.93
N LYS A 366 -27.68 3.44 -38.90
CA LYS A 366 -27.09 4.68 -38.38
C LYS A 366 -27.11 4.68 -36.84
N VAL A 367 -25.95 4.78 -36.22
CA VAL A 367 -25.77 4.90 -34.76
C VAL A 367 -25.70 6.39 -34.40
N SER A 368 -26.47 6.83 -33.39
CA SER A 368 -26.45 8.23 -32.94
C SER A 368 -25.21 8.52 -32.08
N GLU A 369 -24.78 9.79 -32.05
CA GLU A 369 -23.63 10.25 -31.26
C GLU A 369 -23.73 9.89 -29.76
N TYR A 370 -24.95 9.84 -29.22
CA TYR A 370 -25.21 9.45 -27.84
C TYR A 370 -24.77 8.00 -27.55
N ILE A 371 -25.01 7.08 -28.48
CA ILE A 371 -24.66 5.66 -28.31
C ILE A 371 -23.15 5.44 -28.49
N VAL A 372 -22.51 6.24 -29.34
CA VAL A 372 -21.05 6.27 -29.50
C VAL A 372 -20.38 6.79 -28.22
N HIS A 373 -20.96 7.82 -27.59
CA HIS A 373 -20.50 8.34 -26.30
C HIS A 373 -20.61 7.27 -25.19
N ASP A 374 -21.75 6.58 -25.10
CA ASP A 374 -21.99 5.53 -24.09
C ASP A 374 -21.06 4.31 -24.26
N GLY A 375 -20.88 3.82 -25.49
CA GLY A 375 -19.96 2.72 -25.80
C GLY A 375 -18.47 3.09 -25.60
N SER A 376 -18.10 4.37 -25.77
CA SER A 376 -16.75 4.85 -25.42
C SER A 376 -16.52 4.85 -23.90
N GLY A 377 -17.59 5.02 -23.10
CA GLY A 377 -17.57 4.94 -21.64
C GLY A 377 -17.11 3.57 -21.13
N LEU A 378 -17.52 2.47 -21.77
CA LEU A 378 -17.06 1.10 -21.45
C LEU A 378 -15.56 0.89 -21.70
N PHE A 379 -14.98 1.54 -22.71
CA PHE A 379 -13.54 1.50 -22.95
C PHE A 379 -12.76 2.27 -21.86
N TRP A 380 -13.34 3.36 -21.36
CA TRP A 380 -12.84 4.06 -20.16
C TRP A 380 -13.08 3.27 -18.88
N GLN A 381 -14.12 2.43 -18.81
CA GLN A 381 -14.43 1.54 -17.68
C GLN A 381 -13.37 0.43 -17.50
N GLN A 382 -12.73 -0.05 -18.57
CA GLN A 382 -11.59 -0.97 -18.49
C GLN A 382 -10.31 -0.31 -17.92
N LYS A 383 -10.08 0.98 -18.22
CA LYS A 383 -9.06 1.80 -17.54
C LYS A 383 -9.45 2.07 -16.09
N GLY A 384 -10.74 2.30 -15.86
CA GLY A 384 -11.37 2.46 -14.55
C GLY A 384 -11.25 1.24 -13.66
N HIS A 385 -11.18 0.01 -14.19
CA HIS A 385 -11.06 -1.20 -13.36
C HIS A 385 -9.73 -1.31 -12.57
N GLN A 386 -8.67 -0.68 -13.06
CA GLN A 386 -7.38 -0.61 -12.38
C GLN A 386 -7.27 0.60 -11.44
N GLN A 387 -7.92 1.70 -11.81
CA GLN A 387 -8.15 2.85 -10.94
C GLN A 387 -9.09 2.49 -9.77
N ASN A 388 -10.05 1.59 -10.01
CA ASN A 388 -10.93 0.98 -9.03
C ASN A 388 -10.18 0.07 -8.09
N MET A 389 -9.14 -0.69 -8.48
CA MET A 389 -8.37 -1.44 -7.48
C MET A 389 -7.60 -0.52 -6.53
N ARG A 390 -7.08 0.63 -7.00
CA ARG A 390 -6.42 1.61 -6.13
C ARG A 390 -7.40 2.44 -5.32
N GLN A 391 -8.52 2.83 -5.90
CA GLN A 391 -9.62 3.44 -5.16
C GLN A 391 -10.30 2.44 -4.25
N VAL A 392 -10.23 1.13 -4.51
CA VAL A 392 -10.65 0.05 -3.60
C VAL A 392 -9.56 -0.20 -2.58
N PHE A 393 -8.26 -0.02 -2.83
CA PHE A 393 -7.24 -0.08 -1.76
C PHE A 393 -7.21 1.18 -0.90
N MET A 394 -7.47 2.35 -1.48
CA MET A 394 -7.68 3.61 -0.78
C MET A 394 -9.04 3.61 -0.08
N MET A 395 -10.11 3.15 -0.75
CA MET A 395 -11.39 2.88 -0.10
C MET A 395 -11.17 1.82 0.94
N LEU A 396 -10.47 0.72 0.76
CA LEU A 396 -10.15 -0.25 1.84
C LEU A 396 -9.27 0.43 2.91
N CYS A 397 -8.33 1.33 2.61
CA CYS A 397 -7.72 2.18 3.65
C CYS A 397 -8.74 3.07 4.38
N LEU A 398 -9.85 3.42 3.73
CA LEU A 398 -10.99 4.18 4.24
C LEU A 398 -12.22 3.30 4.65
N VAL A 399 -12.22 1.96 4.44
CA VAL A 399 -13.38 1.01 4.38
C VAL A 399 -13.02 -0.38 4.97
N ASN A 400 -11.77 -0.87 4.87
CA ASN A 400 -11.17 -1.88 5.78
C ASN A 400 -10.96 -1.35 7.21
N VAL A 401 -11.53 -0.19 7.48
CA VAL A 401 -12.40 0.16 8.62
C VAL A 401 -13.40 -0.94 9.08
N THR A 402 -13.35 -2.16 8.56
CA THR A 402 -14.27 -3.26 8.92
C THR A 402 -13.55 -4.60 9.07
N ALA A 403 -12.73 -4.75 10.11
CA ALA A 403 -12.38 -6.06 10.65
C ALA A 403 -12.08 -5.99 12.15
N THR A 404 -13.08 -6.45 12.90
CA THR A 404 -13.09 -7.08 14.23
C THR A 404 -12.62 -6.30 15.46
N ASP A 405 -13.62 -6.16 16.33
CA ASP A 405 -13.49 -6.14 17.78
C ASP A 405 -12.47 -7.16 18.30
N SER A 406 -11.90 -6.78 19.44
CA SER A 406 -11.14 -7.59 20.38
C SER A 406 -11.69 -9.01 20.56
N VAL A 407 -10.74 -9.95 20.70
CA VAL A 407 -10.82 -11.37 21.06
C VAL A 407 -10.55 -12.31 19.87
N THR A 408 -9.46 -13.09 20.01
CA THR A 408 -8.95 -14.19 19.15
C THR A 408 -8.19 -13.85 17.85
N VAL A 409 -6.93 -13.39 17.98
CA VAL A 409 -5.90 -13.55 16.94
C VAL A 409 -4.74 -14.40 17.50
N SER A 410 -5.04 -15.65 17.85
CA SER A 410 -4.03 -16.66 18.21
C SER A 410 -4.17 -17.97 17.46
N SER A 411 -4.97 -18.02 16.38
CA SER A 411 -5.33 -19.30 15.73
C SER A 411 -5.18 -19.33 14.20
N VAL A 412 -4.47 -18.38 13.57
CA VAL A 412 -4.23 -18.42 12.10
C VAL A 412 -2.74 -18.41 11.71
N LEU A 413 -1.84 -18.69 12.65
CA LEU A 413 -0.43 -18.97 12.35
C LEU A 413 0.04 -20.24 13.09
N LEU A 414 -0.57 -21.37 12.70
CA LEU A 414 0.04 -22.69 12.72
C LEU A 414 -0.14 -23.31 11.33
#